data_AF-A0A383E348-F1
#
_entry.id   AF-A0A383E348-F1
#
_cell.length_a   1.000
_cell.length_b   1.000
_cell.length_c   1.000
_cell.angle_alpha   90.00
_cell.angle_beta   90.00
_cell.angle_gamma   90.00
#
_symmetry.space_group_name_H-M   'P 1'
#
loop_
_entity.id
_entity.type
_entity.pdbx_description
1 polymer ?
#
loop_
_entity_poly.entity_id
_entity_poly.type
_entity_poly.pdbx_seq_one_letter_code
_entity_poly.pdbx_strand_id
1 'polypeptide(L)'
;MATRKTVNLLPQQFQTDINKKFLNATLDQLVSPGTNSVLNGFVGRRDVDNFKTTDSYIVETDNDRLNYQLEPAVTIKKELSQTKYDFATTYIDIINSIEAAGASNYNHDKLFSNEYYVWSPPIDYDKIINYTKYYWLQPGPD
;
A
#
# COMPACT_ATOMS: atom_id res chain seq x y z
N MET A 1 -23.20 -4.81 -24.96
CA MET A 1 -22.21 -5.91 -24.83
C MET A 1 -21.51 -6.07 -26.16
N ALA A 2 -20.32 -5.50 -26.32
CA ALA A 2 -19.44 -5.78 -27.45
C ALA A 2 -18.18 -6.39 -26.87
N THR A 3 -18.14 -7.72 -26.78
CA THR A 3 -16.91 -8.46 -26.48
C THR A 3 -15.98 -8.26 -27.67
N ARG A 4 -14.92 -7.45 -27.51
CA ARG A 4 -13.87 -7.34 -28.53
C ARG A 4 -13.25 -8.74 -28.69
N LYS A 5 -13.59 -9.43 -29.78
CA LYS A 5 -12.97 -10.70 -30.13
C LYS A 5 -11.59 -10.43 -30.72
N THR A 6 -10.56 -10.95 -30.07
CA THR A 6 -9.16 -10.83 -30.48
C THR A 6 -8.89 -11.49 -31.84
N VAL A 7 -9.75 -12.43 -32.25
CA VAL A 7 -9.78 -12.99 -33.61
C VAL A 7 -9.93 -11.91 -34.69
N ASN A 8 -10.70 -10.86 -34.42
CA ASN A 8 -10.95 -9.77 -35.39
C ASN A 8 -9.72 -8.87 -35.59
N LEU A 9 -8.70 -9.01 -34.74
CA LEU A 9 -7.42 -8.31 -34.87
C LEU A 9 -6.46 -9.02 -35.83
N LEU A 10 -6.79 -10.25 -36.25
CA LEU A 10 -5.99 -11.02 -37.19
C LEU A 10 -6.45 -10.83 -38.64
N PRO A 11 -5.52 -10.81 -39.62
CA PRO A 11 -5.86 -10.91 -41.04
C PRO A 11 -6.66 -12.18 -41.35
N GLN A 12 -7.53 -12.11 -42.36
CA GLN A 12 -8.51 -13.17 -42.68
C GLN A 12 -7.88 -14.56 -42.91
N GLN A 13 -6.65 -14.60 -43.41
CA GLN A 13 -5.86 -15.82 -43.65
C GLN A 13 -5.51 -16.57 -42.35
N PHE A 14 -5.40 -15.85 -41.23
CA PHE A 14 -5.06 -16.42 -39.93
C PHE A 14 -6.28 -16.68 -39.05
N GLN A 15 -7.49 -16.39 -39.53
CA GLN A 15 -8.76 -16.67 -38.85
C GLN A 15 -9.24 -18.12 -39.06
N THR A 16 -8.35 -19.09 -38.80
CA THR A 16 -8.68 -20.51 -38.87
C THR A 16 -9.54 -20.93 -37.67
N ASP A 17 -10.29 -22.03 -37.79
CA ASP A 17 -11.15 -22.49 -36.69
C ASP A 17 -10.37 -22.95 -35.45
N ILE A 18 -9.12 -23.35 -35.63
CA ILE A 18 -8.19 -23.65 -34.54
C ILE A 18 -7.80 -22.36 -33.80
N ASN A 19 -7.38 -21.33 -34.54
CA ASN A 19 -6.98 -20.05 -33.96
C ASN A 19 -8.15 -19.35 -33.27
N LYS A 20 -9.36 -19.44 -33.83
CA LYS A 20 -10.59 -18.94 -33.19
C LYS A 20 -10.80 -19.56 -31.82
N LYS A 21 -10.70 -20.88 -31.71
CA LYS A 21 -10.90 -21.58 -30.43
C LYS A 21 -9.82 -21.21 -29.41
N PHE A 22 -8.56 -21.15 -29.85
CA PHE A 22 -7.44 -20.79 -28.98
C PHE A 22 -7.53 -19.36 -28.44
N LEU A 23 -7.77 -18.38 -29.32
CA LEU A 23 -7.83 -16.96 -28.95
C LEU A 23 -9.05 -16.62 -28.09
N ASN A 24 -10.20 -17.22 -28.40
CA ASN A 24 -11.41 -17.06 -27.57
C ASN A 24 -11.21 -17.62 -26.14
N ALA A 25 -10.39 -18.67 -25.97
CA ALA A 25 -10.18 -19.30 -24.67
C ALA A 25 -9.12 -18.58 -23.81
N THR A 26 -8.26 -17.76 -24.40
CA THR A 26 -7.09 -17.19 -23.72
C THR A 26 -7.09 -15.65 -23.80
N LEU A 27 -6.87 -15.12 -25.00
CA LEU A 27 -6.65 -13.70 -25.25
C LEU A 27 -7.93 -12.88 -25.07
N ASP A 28 -9.10 -13.45 -25.41
CA ASP A 28 -10.39 -12.79 -25.17
C ASP A 28 -10.67 -12.58 -23.68
N GLN A 29 -10.24 -13.48 -22.79
CA GLN A 29 -10.41 -13.29 -21.34
C GLN A 29 -9.53 -12.16 -20.80
N LEU A 30 -8.31 -12.02 -21.34
CA LEU A 30 -7.37 -10.96 -20.94
C LEU A 30 -7.77 -9.57 -21.46
N VAL A 31 -8.38 -9.51 -22.64
CA VAL A 31 -8.77 -8.26 -23.31
C VAL A 31 -10.21 -7.87 -22.97
N SER A 32 -10.96 -8.76 -22.33
CA SER A 32 -12.32 -8.47 -21.89
C SER A 32 -12.29 -7.31 -20.89
N PRO A 33 -13.08 -6.24 -21.12
CA PRO A 33 -13.19 -5.16 -20.16
C PRO A 33 -13.74 -5.73 -18.85
N GLY A 34 -13.10 -5.37 -17.73
CA GLY A 34 -13.56 -5.75 -16.41
C GLY A 34 -15.00 -5.30 -16.18
N THR A 35 -15.81 -6.17 -15.57
CA THR A 35 -17.15 -5.81 -15.15
C THR A 35 -17.06 -4.98 -13.88
N ASN A 36 -17.48 -3.72 -13.94
CA ASN A 36 -17.59 -2.88 -12.74
C ASN A 36 -18.82 -3.30 -11.94
N SER A 37 -18.62 -3.76 -10.71
CA SER A 37 -19.70 -3.93 -9.75
C SER A 37 -19.95 -2.61 -9.00
N VAL A 38 -21.20 -2.16 -8.98
CA VAL A 38 -21.58 -1.03 -8.12
C VAL A 38 -21.65 -1.53 -6.68
N LEU A 39 -20.73 -1.06 -5.84
CA LEU A 39 -20.71 -1.34 -4.42
C LEU A 39 -21.44 -0.22 -3.68
N ASN A 40 -22.53 -0.56 -2.99
CA ASN A 40 -23.29 0.36 -2.16
C ASN A 40 -23.22 -0.13 -0.71
N GLY A 41 -22.66 0.68 0.17
CA GLY A 41 -22.59 0.36 1.59
C GLY A 41 -21.85 1.44 2.39
N PHE A 42 -21.96 1.31 3.70
CA PHE A 42 -21.25 2.16 4.66
C PHE A 42 -19.80 1.72 4.82
N VAL A 43 -18.92 2.69 5.11
CA VAL A 43 -17.50 2.53 5.40
C VAL A 43 -17.22 3.25 6.72
N GLY A 44 -16.46 2.62 7.60
CA GLY A 44 -16.10 3.15 8.92
C GLY A 44 -16.29 2.13 10.03
N ARG A 45 -15.99 2.55 11.26
CA ARG A 45 -16.03 1.67 12.42
C ARG A 45 -17.44 1.16 12.73
N ARG A 46 -17.48 -0.07 13.23
CA ARG A 46 -18.72 -0.79 13.61
C ARG A 46 -18.93 -0.83 15.14
N ASP A 47 -17.99 -0.32 15.91
CA ASP A 47 -18.00 -0.29 17.39
C ASP A 47 -18.66 0.97 17.97
N VAL A 48 -19.44 1.70 17.16
CA VAL A 48 -20.10 2.96 17.54
C VAL A 48 -21.57 2.73 17.90
N ASP A 49 -22.11 3.57 18.79
CA ASP A 49 -23.50 3.46 19.27
C ASP A 49 -24.56 3.51 18.16
N ASN A 50 -24.22 4.09 17.01
CA ASN A 50 -25.11 4.18 15.84
C ASN A 50 -25.09 2.93 14.94
N PHE A 51 -24.32 1.89 15.29
CA PHE A 51 -24.25 0.66 14.52
C PHE A 51 -25.56 -0.13 14.60
N LYS A 52 -26.12 -0.48 13.44
CA LYS A 52 -27.25 -1.40 13.32
C LYS A 52 -26.86 -2.60 12.48
N THR A 53 -27.24 -3.79 12.94
CA THR A 53 -26.99 -5.05 12.22
C THR A 53 -27.72 -5.15 10.87
N THR A 54 -28.71 -4.27 10.63
CA THR A 54 -29.46 -4.19 9.38
C THR A 54 -28.76 -3.35 8.31
N ASP A 55 -27.73 -2.60 8.66
CA ASP A 55 -27.06 -1.70 7.73
C ASP A 55 -26.07 -2.47 6.84
N SER A 56 -26.04 -2.11 5.55
CA SER A 56 -25.15 -2.75 4.58
C SER A 56 -23.76 -2.10 4.64
N TYR A 57 -22.79 -2.80 5.20
CA TYR A 57 -21.39 -2.38 5.20
C TYR A 57 -20.61 -3.01 4.05
N ILE A 58 -19.65 -2.28 3.51
CA ILE A 58 -18.73 -2.84 2.52
C ILE A 58 -17.84 -3.86 3.21
N VAL A 59 -17.71 -5.04 2.60
CA VAL A 59 -16.79 -6.09 3.06
C VAL A 59 -15.43 -5.79 2.46
N GLU A 60 -14.43 -5.67 3.33
CA GLU A 60 -13.04 -5.49 2.92
C GLU A 60 -12.34 -6.84 2.76
N THR A 61 -11.24 -6.83 2.00
CA THR A 61 -10.42 -8.02 1.75
C THR A 61 -9.76 -8.58 3.01
N ASP A 62 -9.46 -7.72 3.98
CA ASP A 62 -8.67 -8.05 5.17
C ASP A 62 -9.29 -7.45 6.43
N ASN A 63 -9.13 -8.13 7.56
CA ASN A 63 -9.61 -7.71 8.86
C ASN A 63 -8.95 -6.41 9.33
N ASP A 64 -7.64 -6.23 9.09
CA ASP A 64 -6.96 -4.99 9.46
C ASP A 64 -7.49 -3.80 8.66
N ARG A 65 -7.71 -4.01 7.35
CA ARG A 65 -8.35 -3.00 6.51
C ARG A 65 -9.79 -2.70 6.91
N LEU A 66 -10.52 -3.69 7.43
CA LEU A 66 -11.88 -3.51 7.94
C LEU A 66 -11.90 -2.74 9.27
N ASN A 67 -10.95 -3.03 10.17
CA ASN A 67 -10.92 -2.48 11.52
C ASN A 67 -10.39 -1.04 11.55
N TYR A 68 -9.42 -0.71 10.68
CA TYR A 68 -8.77 0.61 10.63
C TYR A 68 -9.24 1.46 9.44
N GLN A 69 -10.53 1.37 9.08
CA GLN A 69 -11.12 2.19 8.03
C GLN A 69 -11.21 3.66 8.46
N LEU A 70 -10.80 4.57 7.57
CA LEU A 70 -10.89 6.02 7.75
C LEU A 70 -10.16 6.55 9.01
N GLU A 71 -9.14 5.81 9.46
CA GLU A 71 -8.27 6.27 10.53
C GLU A 71 -7.40 7.45 10.08
N PRO A 72 -7.05 8.37 10.99
CA PRO A 72 -6.17 9.47 10.67
C PRO A 72 -4.79 8.96 10.25
N ALA A 73 -4.28 9.51 9.16
CA ALA A 73 -2.95 9.21 8.65
C ALA A 73 -1.92 10.25 9.14
N VAL A 74 -0.68 9.82 9.32
CA VAL A 74 0.43 10.72 9.66
C VAL A 74 1.04 11.23 8.35
N THR A 75 1.18 12.54 8.23
CA THR A 75 1.84 13.18 7.09
C THR A 75 2.89 14.18 7.57
N ILE A 76 4.06 14.18 6.93
CA ILE A 76 5.15 15.12 7.18
C ILE A 76 5.31 15.97 5.92
N LYS A 77 5.18 17.29 6.08
CA LYS A 77 5.38 18.24 4.99
C LYS A 77 6.85 18.48 4.76
N LYS A 78 7.24 18.67 3.50
CA LYS A 78 8.59 19.08 3.16
C LYS A 78 8.81 20.53 3.58
N GLU A 79 9.91 20.83 4.28
CA GLU A 79 10.23 22.21 4.64
C GLU A 79 10.23 23.09 3.37
N LEU A 80 9.51 24.22 3.44
CA LEU A 80 9.25 25.21 2.38
C LEU A 80 8.15 24.89 1.33
N SER A 81 7.43 23.77 1.38
CA SER A 81 6.35 23.53 0.42
C SER A 81 5.03 23.16 1.09
N GLN A 82 4.00 24.00 0.95
CA GLN A 82 2.67 23.72 1.51
C GLN A 82 1.96 22.54 0.82
N THR A 83 2.39 22.17 -0.38
CA THR A 83 1.71 21.19 -1.24
C THR A 83 2.49 19.87 -1.38
N LYS A 84 3.72 19.79 -0.87
CA LYS A 84 4.55 18.59 -0.99
C LYS A 84 4.75 17.92 0.37
N TYR A 85 4.49 16.62 0.41
CA TYR A 85 4.70 15.76 1.56
C TYR A 85 5.97 14.96 1.35
N ASP A 86 6.80 14.87 2.39
CA ASP A 86 8.01 14.03 2.42
C ASP A 86 7.68 12.62 2.94
N PHE A 87 6.64 12.51 3.77
CA PHE A 87 6.18 11.25 4.33
C PHE A 87 4.65 11.27 4.46
N ALA A 88 4.01 10.14 4.16
CA ALA A 88 2.60 9.90 4.42
C ALA A 88 2.42 8.41 4.70
N THR A 89 1.84 8.07 5.85
CA THR A 89 1.63 6.68 6.24
C THR A 89 0.28 6.52 6.91
N THR A 90 -0.42 5.44 6.57
CA THR A 90 -1.60 4.99 7.33
C THR A 90 -1.19 4.03 8.43
N TYR A 91 -2.11 3.69 9.33
CA TYR A 91 -1.84 2.71 10.40
C TYR A 91 -1.40 1.35 9.84
N ILE A 92 -2.11 0.86 8.82
CA ILE A 92 -1.82 -0.42 8.18
C ILE A 92 -0.45 -0.40 7.51
N ASP A 93 -0.07 0.72 6.88
CA ASP A 93 1.25 0.88 6.29
C ASP A 93 2.36 0.82 7.35
N ILE A 94 2.13 1.36 8.54
CA ILE A 94 3.08 1.26 9.67
C ILE A 94 3.26 -0.21 10.06
N ILE A 95 2.16 -0.95 10.28
CA ILE A 95 2.23 -2.36 10.65
C ILE A 95 2.94 -3.18 9.58
N ASN A 96 2.60 -2.97 8.31
CA ASN A 96 3.23 -3.65 7.18
C ASN A 96 4.72 -3.31 7.07
N SER A 97 5.11 -2.06 7.34
CA SER A 97 6.53 -1.66 7.32
C SER A 97 7.35 -2.31 8.43
N ILE A 98 6.74 -2.52 9.59
CA ILE A 98 7.34 -3.20 10.74
C ILE A 98 7.51 -4.70 10.44
N GLU A 99 6.51 -5.32 9.84
CA GLU A 99 6.59 -6.71 9.37
C GLU A 99 7.68 -6.87 8.30
N ALA A 100 7.75 -5.95 7.34
CA ALA A 100 8.81 -5.93 6.32
C ALA A 100 10.22 -5.75 6.92
N ALA A 101 10.34 -5.08 8.06
CA ALA A 101 11.58 -4.97 8.82
C ALA A 101 11.90 -6.24 9.65
N GLY A 102 11.04 -7.26 9.62
CA GLY A 102 11.24 -8.56 10.27
C GLY A 102 10.68 -8.69 11.69
N ALA A 103 9.85 -7.75 12.15
CA ALA A 103 9.22 -7.80 13.45
C ALA A 103 7.82 -8.48 13.40
N SER A 104 7.39 -9.05 14.53
CA SER A 104 6.09 -9.73 14.65
C SER A 104 4.95 -8.73 14.83
N ASN A 105 3.91 -8.81 13.99
CA ASN A 105 2.68 -8.00 14.03
C ASN A 105 1.55 -8.59 14.91
N TYR A 106 1.77 -9.72 15.59
CA TYR A 106 0.70 -10.45 16.31
C TYR A 106 -0.06 -9.64 17.38
N ASN A 107 0.58 -8.67 18.03
CA ASN A 107 -0.07 -7.85 19.07
C ASN A 107 0.36 -6.40 18.94
N HIS A 108 -0.53 -5.57 18.40
CA HIS A 108 -0.28 -4.15 18.16
C HIS A 108 -0.13 -3.35 19.46
N ASP A 109 -0.89 -3.68 20.51
CA ASP A 109 -0.76 -3.00 21.81
C ASP A 109 0.65 -3.15 22.35
N LYS A 110 1.21 -4.37 22.30
CA LYS A 110 2.57 -4.65 22.76
C LYS A 110 3.63 -4.04 21.84
N LEU A 111 3.35 -3.92 20.55
CA LEU A 111 4.23 -3.29 19.57
C LEU A 111 4.40 -1.79 19.87
N PHE A 112 3.32 -1.13 20.29
CA PHE A 112 3.30 0.30 20.59
C PHE A 112 3.45 0.63 22.07
N SER A 113 3.44 -0.35 22.98
CA SER A 113 3.59 -0.15 24.43
C SER A 113 5.02 0.17 24.89
N ASN A 114 5.89 0.68 24.01
CA ASN A 114 7.25 1.03 24.39
C ASN A 114 7.25 2.27 25.28
N GLU A 115 7.67 2.12 26.53
CA GLU A 115 7.80 3.22 27.49
C GLU A 115 8.96 4.18 27.13
N TYR A 116 9.92 3.70 26.35
CA TYR A 116 11.11 4.43 25.97
C TYR A 116 11.08 4.80 24.49
N TYR A 117 11.21 6.10 24.20
CA TYR A 117 11.44 6.58 22.86
C TYR A 117 12.90 6.34 22.48
N VAL A 118 13.16 5.44 21.53
CA VAL A 118 14.50 5.27 20.95
C VAL A 118 14.71 6.38 19.91
N TRP A 119 15.35 7.46 20.34
CA TRP A 119 15.81 8.50 19.43
C TRP A 119 17.05 8.03 18.68
N SER A 120 16.93 7.85 17.36
CA SER A 120 18.09 7.69 16.48
C SER A 120 18.38 9.03 15.82
N PRO A 121 19.27 9.88 16.37
CA PRO A 121 19.63 11.12 15.71
C PRO A 121 20.21 10.85 14.32
N PRO A 122 20.09 11.79 13.36
CA PRO A 122 20.75 11.70 12.06
C PRO A 122 22.25 12.02 12.20
N ILE A 123 22.88 11.44 13.22
CA ILE A 123 24.25 11.70 13.64
C ILE A 123 24.91 10.33 13.75
N ASP A 124 26.04 10.20 13.08
CA ASP A 124 26.88 9.02 13.17
C ASP A 124 27.61 9.04 14.51
N TYR A 125 27.17 8.18 15.43
CA TYR A 125 27.71 8.09 16.78
C TYR A 125 29.21 7.74 16.78
N ASP A 126 29.64 6.91 15.84
CA ASP A 126 31.05 6.51 15.74
C ASP A 126 31.93 7.71 15.36
N LYS A 127 31.46 8.57 14.45
CA LYS A 127 32.18 9.79 14.08
C LYS A 127 32.37 10.73 15.27
N ILE A 128 31.38 10.84 16.16
CA ILE A 128 31.49 11.72 17.34
C ILE A 128 32.45 11.17 18.39
N ILE A 129 32.37 9.88 18.73
CA ILE A 129 33.27 9.30 19.73
C ILE A 129 34.71 9.27 19.20
N ASN A 130 34.88 8.86 17.95
CA ASN A 130 36.19 8.72 17.31
C ASN A 130 36.54 9.96 16.47
N TYR A 131 36.22 11.16 16.97
CA TYR A 131 36.38 12.41 16.21
C TYR A 131 37.81 12.65 15.67
N THR A 132 38.83 12.06 16.29
CA THR A 132 40.23 12.15 15.86
C THR A 132 40.56 11.25 14.67
N LYS A 133 39.75 10.21 14.40
CA LYS A 133 39.95 9.24 13.31
C LYS A 133 39.19 9.62 12.04
N TYR A 134 38.37 10.67 12.11
CA TYR A 134 37.51 11.10 11.01
C TYR A 134 37.89 12.50 10.53
N TYR A 135 37.81 12.70 9.22
CA TYR A 135 37.98 14.00 8.60
C TYR A 135 36.63 14.69 8.52
N TRP A 136 36.54 15.86 9.16
CA TRP A 136 35.33 16.67 9.24
C TRP A 136 35.22 17.69 8.10
N LEU A 137 36.31 17.89 7.36
CA LEU A 137 36.39 18.76 6.20
C LEU A 137 36.63 17.93 4.94
N GLN A 138 36.05 18.36 3.84
CA GLN A 138 36.06 17.64 2.56
C GLN A 138 37.43 17.47 1.88
N PRO A 139 38.46 18.31 2.11
CA PRO A 139 39.82 17.90 1.82
C PRO A 139 40.29 17.07 3.03
N GLY A 140 40.45 15.76 2.85
CA GLY A 140 41.14 14.90 3.81
C GLY A 140 42.61 15.32 4.00
N PRO A 141 43.44 14.51 4.66
CA PRO A 141 44.88 14.80 4.76
C PRO A 141 45.52 14.82 3.39
N ASP A 142 46.50 15.70 3.23
CA ASP A 142 47.59 15.50 2.28
C ASP A 142 48.49 14.33 2.72
#